data_AF-A0A9W8INZ3-F1
#
_entry.id   AF-A0A9W8INZ3-F1
#
_cell.length_a   1.000
_cell.length_b   1.000
_cell.length_c   1.000
_cell.angle_alpha   90.00
_cell.angle_beta   90.00
_cell.angle_gamma   90.00
#
_symmetry.space_group_name_H-M   'P 1'
#
loop_
_entity.id
_entity.type
_entity.pdbx_description
1 polymer ?
#
loop_
_entity_poly.entity_id
_entity_poly.type
_entity_poly.pdbx_seq_one_letter_code
_entity_poly.pdbx_strand_id
1 'polypeptide(L)'
;MAKHSSGNDHLHLLADFVAAHRSLLATHPNDVDLSVIPEDWMATSEEVLQYYVTGFGGEQLPPTLRELVDGVRALQLPRAAIDMPDDKLKSLPTKKGMSPKKFHEVQRMASYVKNLVDSVYDHGVSSIDQGHLHIVDVGAGQGYITRALGTLFPDAKLLALDADHGQTEGAKRQAKGRRVDNLTADINSRIDHRTVLVKPDSLLDAVDTWVHAGQNDGEPIPVLFVALHACGSLTPDMLRAFLARAVSPRGARETWYPLAIVTVGCCYNLMYPGGEFVVFVQKQHLSL
;
A
#
# COMPACT_ATOMS: atom_id res chain seq x y z
N MET A 1 30.84 5.56 6.02
CA MET A 1 30.28 4.68 7.07
C MET A 1 28.86 5.13 7.36
N ALA A 2 27.88 4.59 6.63
CA ALA A 2 26.48 4.84 6.94
C ALA A 2 26.14 4.06 8.21
N LYS A 3 25.84 4.76 9.31
CA LYS A 3 25.22 4.12 10.47
C LYS A 3 23.92 3.50 9.97
N HIS A 4 23.77 2.19 10.11
CA HIS A 4 22.46 1.56 10.04
C HIS A 4 21.61 2.23 11.12
N SER A 5 20.75 3.17 10.71
CA SER A 5 19.65 3.64 11.53
C SER A 5 18.83 2.40 11.88
N SER A 6 18.42 2.27 13.15
CA SER A 6 17.51 1.19 13.49
C SER A 6 16.24 1.38 12.65
N GLY A 7 15.60 0.30 12.19
CA GLY A 7 14.46 0.40 11.25
C GLY A 7 13.32 1.30 11.76
N ASN A 8 13.18 1.43 13.09
CA ASN A 8 12.25 2.36 13.72
C ASN A 8 12.63 3.83 13.50
N ASP A 9 13.92 4.19 13.58
CA ASP A 9 14.37 5.58 13.37
C ASP A 9 14.04 6.04 11.94
N HIS A 10 14.19 5.16 10.94
CA HIS A 10 13.88 5.51 9.55
C HIS A 10 12.37 5.74 9.34
N LEU A 11 11.51 4.91 9.95
CA LEU A 11 10.06 5.10 9.89
C LEU A 11 9.62 6.41 10.55
N HIS A 12 10.19 6.76 11.71
CA HIS A 12 9.92 8.03 12.37
C HIS A 12 10.36 9.22 11.51
N LEU A 13 11.59 9.19 10.96
CA LEU A 13 12.08 10.24 10.07
C LEU A 13 11.20 10.39 8.81
N LEU A 14 10.73 9.27 8.24
CA LEU A 14 9.82 9.30 7.09
C LEU A 14 8.45 9.89 7.46
N ALA A 15 7.89 9.53 8.61
CA ALA A 15 6.62 10.08 9.07
C ALA A 15 6.72 11.58 9.35
N ASP A 16 7.77 12.03 10.03
CA ASP A 16 8.04 13.44 10.31
C ASP A 16 8.21 14.23 9.00
N PHE A 17 8.94 13.67 8.04
CA PHE A 17 9.11 14.28 6.72
C PHE A 17 7.79 14.41 5.96
N VAL A 18 6.97 13.35 5.93
CA VAL A 18 5.64 13.38 5.28
C VAL A 18 4.70 14.38 5.98
N ALA A 19 4.75 14.47 7.31
CA ALA A 19 3.96 15.42 8.08
C ALA A 19 4.37 16.87 7.80
N ALA A 20 5.67 17.16 7.79
CA ALA A 20 6.22 18.49 7.52
C ALA A 20 5.87 19.00 6.11
N HIS A 21 5.75 18.10 5.12
CA HIS A 21 5.44 18.44 3.73
C HIS A 21 4.00 18.06 3.32
N ARG A 22 3.09 17.92 4.29
CA ARG A 22 1.73 17.43 4.03
C ARG A 22 0.97 18.28 3.01
N SER A 23 1.11 19.60 3.03
CA SER A 23 0.43 20.52 2.10
C SER A 23 0.79 20.22 0.64
N LEU A 24 2.07 19.99 0.36
CA LEU A 24 2.58 19.60 -0.96
C LEU A 24 2.14 18.19 -1.33
N LEU A 25 2.29 17.23 -0.42
CA LEU A 25 2.05 15.82 -0.70
C LEU A 25 0.56 15.48 -0.81
N ALA A 26 -0.33 16.27 -0.20
CA ALA A 26 -1.78 16.09 -0.29
C ALA A 26 -2.38 16.60 -1.60
N THR A 27 -1.61 17.31 -2.42
CA THR A 27 -2.07 17.74 -3.75
C THR A 27 -2.38 16.54 -4.63
N HIS A 28 -3.47 16.68 -5.36
CA HIS A 28 -3.99 15.64 -6.22
C HIS A 28 -3.76 16.06 -7.68
N PRO A 29 -3.32 15.19 -8.60
CA PRO A 29 -3.06 15.60 -9.98
C PRO A 29 -4.29 16.16 -10.71
N ASN A 30 -5.50 15.79 -10.27
CA ASN A 30 -6.75 16.34 -10.80
C ASN A 30 -7.33 17.51 -9.96
N ASP A 31 -6.69 17.85 -8.83
CA ASP A 31 -7.07 18.95 -7.93
C ASP A 31 -5.77 19.56 -7.38
N VAL A 32 -4.96 20.10 -8.31
CA VAL A 32 -3.65 20.66 -7.98
C VAL A 32 -3.88 22.06 -7.45
N ASP A 33 -3.88 22.19 -6.13
CA ASP A 33 -3.76 23.49 -5.49
C ASP A 33 -2.32 24.00 -5.63
N LEU A 34 -2.05 24.78 -6.67
CA LEU A 34 -0.72 25.36 -6.91
C LEU A 34 -0.34 26.42 -5.87
N SER A 35 -1.28 26.92 -5.06
CA SER A 35 -0.98 27.92 -4.03
C SER A 35 -0.12 27.38 -2.89
N VAL A 36 -0.06 26.04 -2.73
CA VAL A 36 0.79 25.39 -1.73
C VAL A 36 2.26 25.28 -2.15
N ILE A 37 2.56 25.55 -3.43
CA ILE A 37 3.93 25.56 -3.95
C ILE A 37 4.54 26.93 -3.62
N PRO A 38 5.68 26.98 -2.90
CA PRO A 38 6.35 28.25 -2.61
C PRO A 38 6.70 29.02 -3.89
N GLU A 39 6.44 30.33 -3.90
CA GLU A 39 6.67 31.20 -5.08
C GLU A 39 8.13 31.24 -5.52
N ASP A 40 9.07 30.97 -4.61
CA ASP A 40 10.51 30.95 -4.88
C ASP A 40 10.96 29.68 -5.60
N TRP A 41 10.08 28.68 -5.81
CA TRP A 41 10.40 27.42 -6.50
C TRP A 41 10.52 27.56 -8.02
N MET A 42 11.43 28.44 -8.44
CA MET A 42 11.77 28.69 -9.83
C MET A 42 12.83 27.69 -10.31
N ALA A 43 12.40 26.44 -10.55
CA ALA A 43 13.24 25.39 -11.12
C ALA A 43 12.47 24.59 -12.18
N THR A 44 13.17 24.15 -13.22
CA THR A 44 12.64 23.22 -14.21
C THR A 44 12.56 21.81 -13.62
N SER A 45 11.67 20.98 -14.17
CA SER A 45 11.61 19.56 -13.81
C SER A 45 12.93 18.84 -14.10
N GLU A 46 13.68 19.28 -15.11
CA GLU A 46 14.97 18.71 -15.49
C GLU A 46 16.05 18.97 -14.44
N GLU A 47 16.16 20.20 -13.93
CA GLU A 47 17.09 20.55 -12.86
C GLU A 47 16.79 19.77 -11.56
N VAL A 48 15.50 19.70 -11.19
CA VAL A 48 15.07 18.94 -10.01
C VAL A 48 15.39 17.44 -10.17
N LEU A 49 15.11 16.86 -11.35
CA LEU A 49 15.41 15.45 -11.62
C LEU A 49 16.91 15.15 -11.65
N GLN A 50 17.71 16.02 -12.28
CA GLN A 50 19.15 15.89 -12.32
C GLN A 50 19.73 15.89 -10.90
N TYR A 51 19.31 16.84 -10.06
CA TYR A 51 19.75 16.88 -8.67
C TYR A 51 19.26 15.66 -7.89
N TYR A 52 17.98 15.30 -8.04
CA TYR A 52 17.38 14.12 -7.41
C TYR A 52 18.12 12.82 -7.73
N VAL A 53 18.57 12.61 -8.97
CA VAL A 53 19.29 11.39 -9.38
C VAL A 53 20.75 11.47 -8.99
N THR A 54 21.43 12.57 -9.31
CA THR A 54 22.89 12.62 -9.29
C THR A 54 23.46 13.24 -8.01
N GLY A 55 22.73 14.16 -7.37
CA GLY A 55 23.22 14.98 -6.27
C GLY A 55 24.07 16.17 -6.70
N PHE A 56 24.20 16.43 -8.00
CA PHE A 56 24.92 17.58 -8.56
C PHE A 56 23.95 18.63 -9.10
N GLY A 57 24.34 19.91 -9.05
CA GLY A 57 23.54 21.03 -9.54
C GLY A 57 22.52 21.59 -8.53
N GLY A 58 22.53 21.12 -7.29
CA GLY A 58 21.58 21.55 -6.25
C GLY A 58 21.75 23.01 -5.84
N GLU A 59 22.93 23.60 -6.04
CA GLU A 59 23.20 25.02 -5.81
C GLU A 59 22.39 25.97 -6.69
N GLN A 60 21.82 25.46 -7.79
CA GLN A 60 20.93 26.20 -8.70
C GLN A 60 19.47 26.16 -8.23
N LEU A 61 19.13 25.23 -7.33
CA LEU A 61 17.79 25.11 -6.80
C LEU A 61 17.55 26.08 -5.64
N PRO A 62 16.33 26.62 -5.51
CA PRO A 62 15.90 27.35 -4.31
C PRO A 62 16.17 26.55 -3.03
N PRO A 63 16.65 27.18 -1.93
CA PRO A 63 17.09 26.45 -0.74
C PRO A 63 16.04 25.49 -0.17
N THR A 64 14.78 25.92 -0.10
CA THR A 64 13.67 25.12 0.44
C THR A 64 13.30 23.94 -0.47
N LEU A 65 13.40 24.10 -1.80
CA LEU A 65 13.22 23.01 -2.76
C LEU A 65 14.38 22.00 -2.67
N ARG A 66 15.62 22.50 -2.53
CA ARG A 66 16.79 21.64 -2.32
C ARG A 66 16.65 20.81 -1.04
N GLU A 67 16.22 21.44 0.07
CA GLU A 67 15.95 20.75 1.35
C GLU A 67 14.90 19.64 1.20
N LEU A 68 13.82 19.89 0.45
CA LEU A 68 12.85 18.84 0.12
C LEU A 68 13.52 17.69 -0.63
N VAL A 69 14.24 17.98 -1.73
CA VAL A 69 14.87 16.94 -2.57
C VAL A 69 15.92 16.15 -1.79
N ASP A 70 16.69 16.82 -0.93
CA ASP A 70 17.66 16.17 -0.03
C ASP A 70 16.98 15.24 0.96
N GLY A 71 15.87 15.68 1.57
CA GLY A 71 15.06 14.84 2.45
C GLY A 71 14.51 13.61 1.72
N VAL A 72 13.97 13.79 0.50
CA VAL A 72 13.52 12.67 -0.33
C VAL A 72 14.68 11.72 -0.62
N ARG A 73 15.86 12.23 -1.02
CA ARG A 73 17.08 11.43 -1.29
C ARG A 73 17.55 10.65 -0.07
N ALA A 74 17.55 11.28 1.11
CA ALA A 74 17.99 10.65 2.36
C ALA A 74 17.03 9.54 2.83
N LEU A 75 15.75 9.64 2.49
CA LEU A 75 14.70 8.70 2.90
C LEU A 75 14.36 7.64 1.83
N GLN A 76 15.10 7.56 0.71
CA GLN A 76 14.82 6.57 -0.32
C GLN A 76 15.09 5.15 0.20
N LEU A 77 14.10 4.28 -0.02
CA LEU A 77 14.29 2.84 0.15
C LEU A 77 15.06 2.26 -1.05
N PRO A 78 15.83 1.17 -0.85
CA PRO A 78 16.53 0.48 -1.93
C PRO A 78 15.58 0.09 -3.06
N ARG A 79 15.98 0.40 -4.31
CA ARG A 79 15.22 0.10 -5.53
C ARG A 79 15.73 -1.11 -6.29
N ALA A 80 16.69 -1.84 -5.72
CA ALA A 80 17.21 -3.06 -6.32
C ALA A 80 16.07 -4.06 -6.49
N ALA A 81 15.90 -4.58 -7.70
CA ALA A 81 14.89 -5.59 -7.96
C ALA A 81 15.18 -6.83 -7.12
N ILE A 82 14.15 -7.35 -6.46
CA ILE A 82 14.25 -8.58 -5.70
C ILE A 82 14.07 -9.73 -6.68
N ASP A 83 15.10 -10.57 -6.77
CA ASP A 83 15.05 -11.75 -7.63
C ASP A 83 14.05 -12.78 -7.07
N MET A 84 13.07 -13.14 -7.89
CA MET A 84 12.05 -14.14 -7.59
C MET A 84 11.88 -15.02 -8.83
N PRO A 85 12.71 -16.07 -8.95
CA PRO A 85 12.63 -16.99 -10.07
C PRO A 85 11.36 -17.85 -9.95
N ASP A 86 10.84 -18.28 -11.10
CA ASP A 86 9.50 -18.89 -11.19
C ASP A 86 9.39 -20.22 -10.43
N ASP A 87 10.50 -20.95 -10.27
CA ASP A 87 10.59 -22.19 -9.50
C ASP A 87 10.42 -21.99 -7.98
N LYS A 88 10.64 -20.77 -7.48
CA LYS A 88 10.44 -20.40 -6.07
C LYS A 88 9.06 -19.83 -5.77
N LEU A 89 8.21 -19.65 -6.79
CA LEU A 89 6.86 -19.12 -6.60
C LEU A 89 5.97 -20.14 -5.89
N LYS A 90 5.18 -19.66 -4.93
CA LYS A 90 4.20 -20.49 -4.23
C LYS A 90 3.08 -20.86 -5.20
N SER A 91 2.61 -22.11 -5.10
CA SER A 91 1.48 -22.57 -5.89
C SER A 91 0.18 -21.95 -5.36
N LEU A 92 -0.71 -21.59 -6.28
CA LEU A 92 -2.05 -21.11 -5.96
C LEU A 92 -3.08 -22.16 -6.37
N PRO A 93 -4.22 -22.28 -5.65
CA PRO A 93 -5.14 -23.40 -5.81
C PRO A 93 -5.98 -23.29 -7.08
N THR A 94 -6.10 -22.08 -7.65
CA THR A 94 -6.95 -21.87 -8.83
C THR A 94 -6.46 -20.73 -9.72
N LYS A 95 -6.64 -20.93 -11.03
CA LYS A 95 -6.49 -19.91 -12.08
C LYS A 95 -7.86 -19.36 -12.55
N LYS A 96 -8.95 -19.89 -12.01
CA LYS A 96 -10.31 -19.64 -12.51
C LYS A 96 -10.66 -18.15 -12.37
N GLY A 97 -11.18 -17.57 -13.45
CA GLY A 97 -11.57 -16.14 -13.49
C GLY A 97 -10.40 -15.17 -13.73
N MET A 98 -9.16 -15.67 -13.82
CA MET A 98 -7.98 -14.83 -14.09
C MET A 98 -7.45 -15.02 -15.50
N SER A 99 -7.06 -13.92 -16.14
CA SER A 99 -6.20 -13.99 -17.32
C SER A 99 -4.80 -14.49 -16.91
N PRO A 100 -3.99 -15.02 -17.86
CA PRO A 100 -2.63 -15.46 -17.56
C PRO A 100 -1.77 -14.38 -16.88
N LYS A 101 -1.88 -13.12 -17.35
CA LYS A 101 -1.19 -11.98 -16.75
C LYS A 101 -1.65 -11.73 -15.31
N LYS A 102 -2.97 -11.69 -15.07
CA LYS A 102 -3.52 -11.45 -13.72
C LYS A 102 -3.08 -12.55 -12.75
N PHE A 103 -3.12 -13.81 -13.18
CA PHE A 103 -2.64 -14.92 -12.37
C PHE A 103 -1.16 -14.76 -12.00
N HIS A 104 -0.31 -14.43 -12.98
CA HIS A 104 1.11 -14.21 -12.75
C HIS A 104 1.38 -13.07 -11.76
N GLU A 105 0.70 -11.94 -11.88
CA GLU A 105 0.82 -10.81 -10.94
C GLU A 105 0.40 -11.22 -9.52
N VAL A 106 -0.76 -11.89 -9.38
CA VAL A 106 -1.26 -12.37 -8.09
C VAL A 106 -0.31 -13.39 -7.46
N GLN A 107 0.21 -14.35 -8.24
CA GLN A 107 1.13 -15.37 -7.74
C GLN A 107 2.45 -14.76 -7.26
N ARG A 108 3.03 -13.84 -8.04
CA ARG A 108 4.28 -13.16 -7.66
C ARG A 108 4.08 -12.34 -6.39
N MET A 109 3.01 -11.57 -6.29
CA MET A 109 2.76 -10.75 -5.11
C MET A 109 2.50 -11.61 -3.87
N ALA A 110 1.67 -12.64 -3.97
CA ALA A 110 1.40 -13.54 -2.85
C ALA A 110 2.67 -14.28 -2.39
N SER A 111 3.52 -14.72 -3.33
CA SER A 111 4.80 -15.35 -3.02
C SER A 111 5.77 -14.38 -2.33
N TYR A 112 5.83 -13.14 -2.81
CA TYR A 112 6.62 -12.09 -2.20
C TYR A 112 6.20 -11.83 -0.76
N VAL A 113 4.89 -11.64 -0.53
CA VAL A 113 4.32 -11.44 0.80
C VAL A 113 4.65 -12.62 1.73
N LYS A 114 4.52 -13.87 1.25
CA LYS A 114 4.87 -15.05 2.04
C LYS A 114 6.33 -15.05 2.46
N ASN A 115 7.24 -14.80 1.51
CA ASN A 115 8.68 -14.77 1.80
C ASN A 115 9.06 -13.60 2.72
N LEU A 116 8.43 -12.44 2.55
CA LEU A 116 8.63 -11.28 3.43
C LEU A 116 8.24 -11.64 4.86
N VAL A 117 7.03 -12.15 5.04
CA VAL A 117 6.50 -12.51 6.35
C VAL A 117 7.33 -13.62 6.99
N ASP A 118 7.71 -14.67 6.25
CA ASP A 118 8.62 -15.73 6.74
C ASP A 118 9.96 -15.16 7.20
N SER A 119 10.54 -14.22 6.45
CA SER A 119 11.81 -13.61 6.85
C SER A 119 11.70 -12.76 8.13
N VAL A 120 10.56 -12.09 8.35
CA VAL A 120 10.30 -11.36 9.61
C VAL A 120 10.24 -12.32 10.80
N TYR A 121 9.64 -13.50 10.63
CA TYR A 121 9.60 -14.55 11.66
C TYR A 121 10.99 -15.15 11.93
N ASP A 122 11.70 -15.56 10.88
CA ASP A 122 12.99 -16.25 10.99
C ASP A 122 14.07 -15.38 11.67
N HIS A 123 14.00 -14.06 11.50
CA HIS A 123 14.94 -13.13 12.13
C HIS A 123 14.56 -12.73 13.55
N GLY A 124 13.48 -13.28 14.12
CA GLY A 124 13.06 -13.01 15.50
C GLY A 124 12.71 -11.53 15.76
N VAL A 125 12.40 -10.78 14.70
CA VAL A 125 12.08 -9.34 14.76
C VAL A 125 10.77 -9.12 15.54
N SER A 126 9.95 -10.17 15.69
CA SER A 126 8.68 -10.12 16.38
C SER A 126 8.26 -11.52 16.86
N SER A 127 7.84 -11.66 18.12
CA SER A 127 7.34 -12.89 18.76
C SER A 127 5.93 -13.30 18.28
N ILE A 128 5.58 -12.95 17.05
CA ILE A 128 4.25 -13.15 16.50
C ILE A 128 4.02 -14.65 16.27
N ASP A 129 2.84 -15.14 16.67
CA ASP A 129 2.31 -16.41 16.19
C ASP A 129 1.67 -16.19 14.80
N GLN A 130 1.94 -17.04 13.81
CA GLN A 130 1.32 -16.95 12.48
C GLN A 130 -0.21 -16.98 12.54
N GLY A 131 -0.79 -17.63 13.56
CA GLY A 131 -2.23 -17.61 13.83
C GLY A 131 -2.77 -16.28 14.34
N HIS A 132 -1.90 -15.33 14.65
CA HIS A 132 -2.24 -13.99 15.10
C HIS A 132 -2.14 -12.93 13.98
N LEU A 133 -1.64 -13.30 12.78
CA LEU A 133 -1.48 -12.36 11.67
C LEU A 133 -2.82 -11.94 11.08
N HIS A 134 -3.02 -10.63 10.93
CA HIS A 134 -4.14 -10.06 10.21
C HIS A 134 -3.65 -9.41 8.91
N ILE A 135 -4.36 -9.66 7.81
CA ILE A 135 -3.98 -9.17 6.49
C ILE A 135 -5.12 -8.30 5.95
N VAL A 136 -4.80 -7.06 5.58
CA VAL A 136 -5.73 -6.09 5.00
C VAL A 136 -5.39 -5.90 3.53
N ASP A 137 -6.27 -6.37 2.65
CA ASP A 137 -6.20 -6.21 1.20
C ASP A 137 -6.98 -4.97 0.77
N VAL A 138 -6.26 -3.92 0.39
CA VAL A 138 -6.78 -2.59 0.08
C VAL A 138 -6.91 -2.44 -1.44
N GLY A 139 -8.13 -2.16 -1.91
CA GLY A 139 -8.44 -2.22 -3.34
C GLY A 139 -8.59 -3.66 -3.83
N ALA A 140 -9.23 -4.50 -3.02
CA ALA A 140 -9.27 -5.95 -3.21
C ALA A 140 -9.94 -6.39 -4.52
N GLY A 141 -10.78 -5.55 -5.12
CA GLY A 141 -11.56 -5.86 -6.31
C GLY A 141 -12.39 -7.12 -6.11
N GLN A 142 -12.16 -8.11 -6.97
CA GLN A 142 -12.84 -9.42 -6.88
C GLN A 142 -12.23 -10.35 -5.80
N GLY A 143 -11.16 -9.94 -5.13
CA GLY A 143 -10.50 -10.68 -4.05
C GLY A 143 -9.61 -11.84 -4.51
N TYR A 144 -8.91 -11.69 -5.64
CA TYR A 144 -7.97 -12.71 -6.12
C TYR A 144 -6.72 -12.78 -5.24
N ILE A 145 -6.11 -11.63 -4.92
CA ILE A 145 -4.95 -11.57 -4.03
C ILE A 145 -5.35 -11.93 -2.59
N THR A 146 -6.50 -11.47 -2.10
CA THR A 146 -7.05 -11.88 -0.79
C THR A 146 -7.08 -13.41 -0.63
N ARG A 147 -7.60 -14.14 -1.61
CA ARG A 147 -7.72 -15.60 -1.56
C ARG A 147 -6.40 -16.32 -1.74
N ALA A 148 -5.51 -15.78 -2.57
CA ALA A 148 -4.16 -16.28 -2.70
C ALA A 148 -3.43 -16.20 -1.34
N LEU A 149 -3.54 -15.06 -0.64
CA LEU A 149 -2.99 -14.89 0.70
C LEU A 149 -3.66 -15.84 1.71
N GLY A 150 -4.98 -15.96 1.69
CA GLY A 150 -5.68 -16.94 2.56
C GLY A 150 -5.25 -18.39 2.34
N THR A 151 -4.78 -18.74 1.14
CA THR A 151 -4.19 -20.07 0.89
C THR A 151 -2.80 -20.21 1.52
N LEU A 152 -1.98 -19.16 1.46
CA LEU A 152 -0.60 -19.18 1.96
C LEU A 152 -0.50 -18.94 3.47
N PHE A 153 -1.55 -18.37 4.07
CA PHE A 153 -1.67 -18.08 5.49
C PHE A 153 -2.99 -18.70 6.02
N PRO A 154 -2.97 -20.01 6.36
CA PRO A 154 -4.19 -20.74 6.75
C PRO A 154 -4.82 -20.19 8.04
N ASP A 155 -4.01 -19.64 8.95
CA ASP A 155 -4.49 -19.16 10.25
C ASP A 155 -4.73 -17.64 10.29
N ALA A 156 -4.39 -16.91 9.22
CA ALA A 156 -4.59 -15.46 9.17
C ALA A 156 -6.06 -15.09 8.97
N LYS A 157 -6.49 -13.99 9.60
CA LYS A 157 -7.76 -13.32 9.28
C LYS A 157 -7.54 -12.28 8.17
N LEU A 158 -8.50 -12.16 7.26
CA LEU A 158 -8.39 -11.33 6.07
C LEU A 158 -9.49 -10.27 6.04
N LEU A 159 -9.12 -9.02 5.79
CA LEU A 159 -10.04 -7.93 5.52
C LEU A 159 -9.85 -7.47 4.07
N ALA A 160 -10.87 -7.59 3.25
CA ALA A 160 -10.89 -7.14 1.87
C ALA A 160 -11.70 -5.86 1.75
N LEU A 161 -11.02 -4.76 1.39
CA LEU A 161 -11.61 -3.43 1.25
C LEU A 161 -11.65 -3.01 -0.21
N ASP A 162 -12.80 -2.56 -0.69
CA ASP A 162 -12.93 -1.93 -2.01
C ASP A 162 -13.91 -0.76 -1.94
N ALA A 163 -13.70 0.28 -2.74
CA ALA A 163 -14.64 1.41 -2.80
C ALA A 163 -15.87 1.07 -3.66
N ASP A 164 -15.75 0.12 -4.58
CA ASP A 164 -16.82 -0.32 -5.46
C ASP A 164 -17.65 -1.43 -4.80
N HIS A 165 -18.92 -1.11 -4.56
CA HIS A 165 -19.90 -2.03 -4.00
C HIS A 165 -20.10 -3.27 -4.88
N GLY A 166 -20.05 -3.13 -6.20
CA GLY A 166 -20.18 -4.23 -7.15
C GLY A 166 -19.02 -5.23 -7.07
N GLN A 167 -17.79 -4.75 -6.89
CA GLN A 167 -16.62 -5.59 -6.65
C GLN A 167 -16.76 -6.34 -5.33
N THR A 168 -17.14 -5.63 -4.27
CA THR A 168 -17.36 -6.20 -2.93
C THR A 168 -18.40 -7.33 -2.97
N GLU A 169 -19.58 -7.07 -3.56
CA GLU A 169 -20.64 -8.06 -3.65
C GLU A 169 -20.29 -9.20 -4.61
N GLY A 170 -19.59 -8.91 -5.72
CA GLY A 170 -19.06 -9.91 -6.64
C GLY A 170 -18.13 -10.88 -5.93
N ALA A 171 -17.22 -10.38 -5.10
CA ALA A 171 -16.30 -11.19 -4.30
C ALA A 171 -17.05 -12.06 -3.28
N LYS A 172 -18.05 -11.51 -2.56
CA LYS A 172 -18.89 -12.28 -1.63
C LYS A 172 -19.72 -13.37 -2.32
N ARG A 173 -20.20 -13.13 -3.55
CA ARG A 173 -20.94 -14.14 -4.32
C ARG A 173 -20.07 -15.32 -4.72
N GLN A 174 -18.80 -15.08 -5.07
CA GLN A 174 -17.85 -16.15 -5.35
C GLN A 174 -17.61 -17.05 -4.13
N ALA A 175 -17.67 -16.49 -2.92
CA ALA A 175 -17.55 -17.24 -1.67
C ALA A 175 -18.74 -18.18 -1.38
N LYS A 176 -19.95 -17.86 -1.87
CA LYS A 176 -21.20 -18.59 -1.58
C LYS A 176 -21.63 -19.58 -2.66
N GLY A 177 -20.77 -19.90 -3.63
CA GLY A 177 -21.11 -20.81 -4.73
C GLY A 177 -21.45 -22.22 -4.25
N ARG A 178 -22.49 -22.86 -4.80
CA ARG A 178 -22.93 -24.22 -4.44
C ARG A 178 -21.92 -25.35 -4.77
N ARG A 179 -20.76 -25.03 -5.33
CA ARG A 179 -19.72 -25.97 -5.79
C ARG A 179 -18.31 -25.41 -5.52
N VAL A 180 -18.03 -25.07 -4.26
CA VAL A 180 -16.66 -24.78 -3.82
C VAL A 180 -16.15 -25.95 -2.99
N ASP A 181 -14.87 -26.31 -3.18
CA ASP A 181 -14.21 -27.31 -2.35
C ASP A 181 -14.01 -26.81 -0.91
N ASN A 182 -13.72 -27.75 0.01
CA ASN A 182 -13.59 -27.44 1.43
C ASN A 182 -12.49 -26.40 1.72
N LEU A 183 -11.37 -26.45 0.98
CA LEU A 183 -10.27 -25.49 1.13
C LEU A 183 -10.74 -24.07 0.77
N THR A 184 -11.45 -23.93 -0.35
CA THR A 184 -11.97 -22.64 -0.79
C THR A 184 -13.06 -22.13 0.16
N ALA A 185 -13.90 -23.02 0.69
CA ALA A 185 -14.91 -22.67 1.69
C ALA A 185 -14.27 -22.16 2.99
N ASP A 186 -13.23 -22.84 3.48
CA ASP A 186 -12.44 -22.42 4.64
C ASP A 186 -11.83 -21.02 4.42
N ILE A 187 -11.09 -20.83 3.32
CA ILE A 187 -10.47 -19.55 2.99
C ILE A 187 -11.51 -18.43 2.97
N ASN A 188 -12.65 -18.65 2.31
CA ASN A 188 -13.69 -17.63 2.23
C ASN A 188 -14.37 -17.33 3.58
N SER A 189 -14.39 -18.28 4.52
CA SER A 189 -14.97 -18.06 5.85
C SER A 189 -14.13 -17.09 6.71
N ARG A 190 -12.85 -16.93 6.39
CA ARG A 190 -11.90 -16.04 7.08
C ARG A 190 -11.78 -14.65 6.46
N ILE A 191 -12.51 -14.37 5.37
CA ILE A 191 -12.47 -13.08 4.67
C ILE A 191 -13.69 -12.24 5.06
N ASP A 192 -13.44 -11.09 5.69
CA ASP A 192 -14.43 -10.02 5.84
C ASP A 192 -14.34 -9.07 4.64
N HIS A 193 -15.44 -8.93 3.90
CA HIS A 193 -15.52 -8.07 2.71
C HIS A 193 -16.31 -6.79 3.03
N ARG A 194 -15.66 -5.63 2.92
CA ARG A 194 -16.29 -4.33 3.21
C ARG A 194 -16.15 -3.35 2.06
N THR A 195 -17.22 -2.60 1.81
CA THR A 195 -17.19 -1.47 0.88
C THR A 195 -16.77 -0.22 1.63
N VAL A 196 -15.57 0.29 1.37
CA VAL A 196 -14.99 1.45 2.06
C VAL A 196 -14.26 2.31 1.03
N LEU A 197 -14.60 3.60 0.96
CA LEU A 197 -13.75 4.56 0.29
C LEU A 197 -12.50 4.79 1.14
N VAL A 198 -11.37 4.28 0.67
CA VAL A 198 -10.12 4.31 1.41
C VAL A 198 -9.50 5.71 1.36
N LYS A 199 -9.36 6.28 2.55
CA LYS A 199 -8.57 7.46 2.92
C LYS A 199 -7.75 7.08 4.16
N PRO A 200 -6.78 7.88 4.61
CA PRO A 200 -5.98 7.51 5.78
C PRO A 200 -6.83 7.18 7.01
N ASP A 201 -7.74 8.07 7.39
CA ASP A 201 -8.57 7.90 8.59
C ASP A 201 -9.59 6.77 8.42
N SER A 202 -10.26 6.68 7.26
CA SER A 202 -11.25 5.62 7.02
C SER A 202 -10.63 4.22 6.93
N LEU A 203 -9.35 4.12 6.53
CA LEU A 203 -8.61 2.87 6.56
C LEU A 203 -8.33 2.45 8.01
N LEU A 204 -7.82 3.38 8.83
CA LEU A 204 -7.54 3.12 10.24
C LEU A 204 -8.81 2.73 10.99
N ASP A 205 -9.91 3.47 10.82
CA ASP A 205 -11.21 3.17 11.44
C ASP A 205 -11.75 1.80 11.02
N ALA A 206 -11.58 1.42 9.75
CA ALA A 206 -12.02 0.12 9.24
C ALA A 206 -11.24 -1.03 9.89
N VAL A 207 -9.92 -0.89 10.02
CA VAL A 207 -9.05 -1.87 10.67
C VAL A 207 -9.34 -1.93 12.17
N ASP A 208 -9.46 -0.79 12.84
CA ASP A 208 -9.84 -0.71 14.26
C ASP A 208 -11.14 -1.45 14.51
N THR A 209 -12.20 -1.09 13.78
CA THR A 209 -13.51 -1.73 13.94
C THR A 209 -13.44 -3.25 13.70
N TRP A 210 -12.68 -3.68 12.69
CA TRP A 210 -12.53 -5.10 12.36
C TRP A 210 -11.75 -5.88 13.44
N VAL A 211 -10.65 -5.33 13.92
CA VAL A 211 -9.83 -5.92 14.99
C VAL A 211 -10.61 -6.01 16.31
N HIS A 212 -11.35 -4.95 16.70
CA HIS A 212 -12.14 -4.92 17.93
C HIS A 212 -13.32 -5.89 17.91
N ALA A 213 -13.98 -6.05 16.77
CA ALA A 213 -15.06 -7.03 16.60
C ALA A 213 -14.58 -8.48 16.78
N GLY A 214 -13.29 -8.73 16.62
CA GLY A 214 -12.67 -10.05 16.79
C GLY A 214 -12.48 -10.52 18.23
N GLN A 215 -12.84 -9.70 19.25
CA GLN A 215 -12.65 -9.95 20.70
C GLN A 215 -11.25 -10.50 21.02
N ASN A 216 -10.26 -9.62 21.18
CA ASN A 216 -8.94 -10.02 21.65
C ASN A 216 -8.70 -9.46 23.06
N ASP A 217 -8.71 -10.34 24.06
CA ASP A 217 -8.32 -10.03 25.44
C ASP A 217 -6.78 -10.12 25.64
N GLY A 218 -6.01 -10.01 24.55
CA GLY A 218 -4.58 -10.35 24.47
C GLY A 218 -3.67 -9.27 23.91
N GLU A 219 -2.46 -9.70 23.50
CA GLU A 219 -1.44 -8.83 22.91
C GLU A 219 -1.91 -8.11 21.62
N PRO A 220 -1.29 -6.98 21.26
CA PRO A 220 -1.63 -6.26 20.03
C PRO A 220 -1.44 -7.11 18.77
N ILE A 221 -2.43 -7.11 17.88
CA ILE A 221 -2.41 -7.85 16.62
C ILE A 221 -1.45 -7.23 15.60
N PRO A 222 -0.56 -8.02 14.96
CA PRO A 222 0.20 -7.55 13.80
C PRO A 222 -0.68 -7.50 12.56
N VAL A 223 -0.71 -6.34 11.91
CA VAL A 223 -1.48 -6.10 10.68
C VAL A 223 -0.55 -5.86 9.51
N LEU A 224 -0.69 -6.68 8.47
CA LEU A 224 -0.02 -6.52 7.19
C LEU A 224 -0.98 -5.85 6.19
N PHE A 225 -0.55 -4.75 5.58
CA PHE A 225 -1.28 -4.11 4.49
C PHE A 225 -0.77 -4.62 3.14
N VAL A 226 -1.70 -4.97 2.25
CA VAL A 226 -1.41 -5.41 0.88
C VAL A 226 -2.30 -4.63 -0.08
N ALA A 227 -1.75 -4.17 -1.20
CA ALA A 227 -2.55 -3.58 -2.28
C ALA A 227 -1.92 -3.89 -3.64
N LEU A 228 -2.65 -4.62 -4.49
CA LEU A 228 -2.25 -4.90 -5.87
C LEU A 228 -3.03 -3.98 -6.79
N HIS A 229 -2.34 -3.26 -7.68
CA HIS A 229 -2.95 -2.25 -8.53
C HIS A 229 -3.58 -1.11 -7.71
N ALA A 230 -2.85 -0.62 -6.71
CA ALA A 230 -3.22 0.51 -5.86
C ALA A 230 -3.14 1.83 -6.65
N CYS A 231 -4.03 2.00 -7.61
CA CYS A 231 -4.06 3.14 -8.51
C CYS A 231 -4.46 4.43 -7.76
N GLY A 232 -3.98 5.54 -8.29
CA GLY A 232 -4.42 6.86 -7.90
C GLY A 232 -3.95 7.28 -6.49
N SER A 233 -4.88 7.84 -5.71
CA SER A 233 -4.62 8.27 -4.33
C SER A 233 -4.50 7.11 -3.34
N LEU A 234 -4.82 5.87 -3.76
CA LEU A 234 -4.85 4.72 -2.86
C LEU A 234 -3.46 4.38 -2.29
N THR A 235 -2.41 4.44 -3.11
CA THR A 235 -1.03 4.21 -2.65
C THR A 235 -0.60 5.23 -1.59
N PRO A 236 -0.66 6.56 -1.83
CA PRO A 236 -0.24 7.53 -0.82
C PRO A 236 -1.15 7.52 0.42
N ASP A 237 -2.46 7.28 0.28
CA ASP A 237 -3.36 7.21 1.44
C ASP A 237 -3.06 6.00 2.34
N MET A 238 -2.76 4.85 1.75
CA MET A 238 -2.35 3.67 2.51
C MET A 238 -0.99 3.87 3.21
N LEU A 239 -0.03 4.51 2.54
CA LEU A 239 1.27 4.84 3.16
C LEU A 239 1.10 5.82 4.33
N ARG A 240 0.23 6.84 4.19
CA ARG A 240 -0.07 7.78 5.28
C ARG A 240 -0.71 7.08 6.47
N ALA A 241 -1.70 6.23 6.25
CA ALA A 241 -2.32 5.45 7.33
C ALA A 241 -1.29 4.57 8.04
N PHE A 242 -0.46 3.86 7.25
CA PHE A 242 0.61 3.01 7.78
C PHE A 242 1.57 3.80 8.67
N LEU A 243 2.09 4.95 8.18
CA LEU A 243 3.02 5.79 8.92
C LEU A 243 2.37 6.37 10.17
N ALA A 244 1.16 6.93 10.05
CA ALA A 244 0.41 7.50 11.18
C ALA A 244 0.24 6.47 12.30
N ARG A 245 -0.09 5.21 11.96
CA ARG A 245 -0.18 4.14 12.94
C ARG A 245 1.19 3.70 13.47
N ALA A 246 2.19 3.56 12.60
CA ALA A 246 3.51 3.04 12.97
C ALA A 246 4.24 3.93 13.98
N VAL A 247 4.04 5.25 13.90
CA VAL A 247 4.69 6.23 14.78
C VAL A 247 3.81 6.72 15.92
N SER A 248 2.55 6.28 15.98
CA SER A 248 1.66 6.61 17.08
C SER A 248 2.28 6.11 18.41
N PRO A 249 2.28 6.94 19.48
CA PRO A 249 2.78 6.50 20.77
C PRO A 249 2.01 5.26 21.23
N ARG A 250 2.74 4.17 21.52
CA ARG A 250 2.12 2.93 22.01
C ARG A 250 1.49 3.19 23.38
N GLY A 251 0.19 3.46 23.38
CA GLY A 251 -0.62 3.52 24.58
C GLY A 251 -0.91 2.12 25.11
N ALA A 252 -1.26 2.01 26.39
CA ALA A 252 -1.58 0.74 27.08
C ALA A 252 -2.81 -0.02 26.54
N ARG A 253 -3.38 0.38 25.39
CA ARG A 253 -4.63 -0.14 24.81
C ARG A 253 -4.60 -0.28 23.28
N GLU A 254 -3.43 -0.24 22.64
CA GLU A 254 -3.38 -0.48 21.20
C GLU A 254 -3.74 -1.94 20.90
N THR A 255 -4.81 -2.16 20.15
CA THR A 255 -5.31 -3.50 19.82
C THR A 255 -4.57 -4.13 18.64
N TRP A 256 -3.80 -3.34 17.89
CA TRP A 256 -3.00 -3.80 16.76
C TRP A 256 -1.83 -2.85 16.43
N TYR A 257 -0.83 -3.33 15.71
CA TYR A 257 0.27 -2.53 15.16
C TYR A 257 0.56 -2.91 13.70
N PRO A 258 1.05 -1.98 12.87
CA PRO A 258 1.39 -2.27 11.49
C PRO A 258 2.69 -3.10 11.44
N LEU A 259 2.61 -4.31 10.90
CA LEU A 259 3.74 -5.20 10.70
C LEU A 259 4.55 -4.80 9.47
N ALA A 260 3.87 -4.66 8.34
CA ALA A 260 4.48 -4.31 7.06
C ALA A 260 3.41 -3.80 6.07
N ILE A 261 3.88 -3.24 4.96
CA ILE A 261 3.06 -2.76 3.85
C ILE A 261 3.68 -3.23 2.53
N VAL A 262 2.86 -3.84 1.67
CA VAL A 262 3.26 -4.27 0.32
C VAL A 262 2.29 -3.67 -0.69
N THR A 263 2.75 -2.65 -1.41
CA THR A 263 1.92 -1.90 -2.35
C THR A 263 2.50 -1.93 -3.76
N VAL A 264 1.65 -2.19 -4.75
CA VAL A 264 1.99 -2.08 -6.18
C VAL A 264 1.01 -1.11 -6.82
N GLY A 265 1.46 0.12 -7.05
CA GLY A 265 0.69 1.13 -7.80
C GLY A 265 0.70 0.86 -9.31
N CYS A 266 -0.42 1.10 -9.99
CA CYS A 266 -0.59 0.87 -11.44
C CYS A 266 -0.65 2.14 -12.29
N CYS A 267 -1.28 3.21 -11.78
CA CYS A 267 -1.50 4.46 -12.51
C CYS A 267 -1.52 5.63 -11.51
N TYR A 268 -0.84 6.73 -11.84
CA TYR A 268 -1.02 8.01 -11.15
C TYR A 268 -2.22 8.82 -11.68
N ASN A 269 -2.84 8.37 -12.79
CA ASN A 269 -3.90 9.10 -13.50
C ASN A 269 -5.31 8.93 -12.94
N LEU A 270 -5.54 7.98 -12.02
CA LEU A 270 -6.87 7.65 -11.49
C LEU A 270 -7.01 8.02 -10.00
N MET A 271 -6.43 9.15 -9.61
CA MET A 271 -6.69 9.72 -8.29
C MET A 271 -8.14 10.31 -8.28
N TYR A 272 -8.87 10.11 -7.17
CA TYR A 272 -10.29 10.41 -6.91
C TYR A 272 -10.98 11.52 -7.78
N PRO A 273 -12.05 11.21 -8.53
CA PRO A 273 -12.81 12.18 -9.30
C PRO A 273 -13.99 12.72 -8.48
N GLY A 274 -13.75 13.78 -7.70
CA GLY A 274 -14.81 14.57 -7.09
C GLY A 274 -15.52 15.53 -8.06
N GLY A 275 -15.13 15.57 -9.33
CA GLY A 275 -15.68 16.48 -10.34
C GLY A 275 -15.75 15.84 -11.71
N GLU A 276 -16.78 16.18 -12.48
CA GLU A 276 -17.04 15.68 -13.83
C GLU A 276 -15.83 15.91 -14.77
N PHE A 277 -15.40 14.85 -15.46
CA PHE A 277 -14.33 14.93 -16.46
C PHE A 277 -14.81 15.63 -17.73
N VAL A 278 -14.28 16.83 -18.00
CA VAL A 278 -14.24 17.39 -19.35
C VAL A 278 -12.80 17.26 -19.87
N VAL A 279 -12.58 16.29 -20.77
CA VAL A 279 -11.30 16.13 -21.45
C VAL A 279 -11.27 17.05 -22.68
N PHE A 280 -10.50 18.13 -22.61
CA PHE A 280 -10.09 18.87 -23.81
C PHE A 280 -8.86 18.19 -24.42
N VAL A 281 -9.05 17.54 -25.57
CA VAL A 281 -7.95 17.12 -26.45
C VAL A 281 -7.65 18.28 -27.40
N GLN A 282 -6.60 19.06 -27.13
CA GLN A 282 -6.10 20.02 -28.10
C GLN A 282 -5.07 19.31 -29.01
N LYS A 283 -5.51 18.89 -30.20
CA LYS A 283 -4.61 18.48 -31.29
C LYS A 283 -3.84 19.72 -31.77
N GLN A 284 -2.53 19.75 -31.57
CA GLN A 284 -1.67 20.61 -32.40
C GLN A 284 -1.49 19.94 -33.76
N HIS A 285 -2.09 20.52 -34.80
CA HIS A 285 -1.73 20.25 -36.18
C HIS A 285 -0.36 20.90 -36.45
N LEU A 286 0.66 20.09 -36.70
CA LEU A 286 1.87 20.53 -37.37
C LEU A 286 1.57 20.61 -38.87
N SER A 287 1.63 21.82 -39.41
CA SER A 287 1.69 22.11 -40.83
C SER A 287 3.13 22.43 -41.21
N LEU A 288 3.74 21.56 -42.01
CA LEU A 288 4.72 21.88 -43.05
C LEU A 288 4.41 21.00 -44.25
#